data_AF-A0A6B2TEL3-F1
#
_entry.id   AF-A0A6B2TEL3-F1
#
_cell.length_a   1.000
_cell.length_b   1.000
_cell.length_c   1.000
_cell.angle_alpha   90.00
_cell.angle_beta   90.00
_cell.angle_gamma   90.00
#
_symmetry.space_group_name_H-M   'P 1'
#
loop_
_entity.id
_entity.type
_entity.pdbx_description
1 polymer ?
#
loop_
_entity_poly.entity_id
_entity_poly.type
_entity_poly.pdbx_seq_one_letter_code
_entity_poly.pdbx_strand_id
1 'polypeptide(L)'
;MRVLLTEMRRGEAKWGAALMGAVGVYYFTAESPDESDWIGWWTQTSLQVQLFAVIVMGSVMSAAAAWSAGRAFRHRTRLWADTAARGGWAQSLLLWLAAWLWALLAYAVLIAVAYSRTAGVSDVSEPAWTPLLLGAGMMGLEIAVGVAVGSALPSRVVAPFAGVFWYSLFVVVAFVPDTPLDKLFPAIDEFWSSEFEPNTTRMLVAVAWCLAFGLVLTALPALRRGAALTP
;
A
#
# COMPACT_ATOMS: atom_id res chain seq x y z
N MET A 1 -20.58 -6.04 6.69
CA MET A 1 -20.07 -6.97 5.65
C MET A 1 -20.64 -6.73 4.24
N ARG A 2 -21.96 -6.76 4.01
CA ARG A 2 -22.54 -6.58 2.66
C ARG A 2 -22.04 -5.33 1.91
N VAL A 3 -21.96 -4.18 2.60
CA VAL A 3 -21.52 -2.93 1.94
C VAL A 3 -20.05 -2.94 1.54
N LEU A 4 -19.16 -3.51 2.37
CA LEU A 4 -17.76 -3.65 2.02
C LEU A 4 -17.59 -4.53 0.77
N LEU A 5 -18.30 -5.66 0.71
CA LEU A 5 -18.28 -6.54 -0.46
C LEU A 5 -18.81 -5.84 -1.73
N THR A 6 -19.85 -5.03 -1.59
CA THR A 6 -20.35 -4.22 -2.71
C THR A 6 -19.30 -3.22 -3.18
N GLU A 7 -18.61 -2.55 -2.25
CA GLU A 7 -17.54 -1.61 -2.58
C GLU A 7 -16.35 -2.32 -3.23
N MET A 8 -15.93 -3.47 -2.73
CA MET A 8 -14.88 -4.28 -3.37
C MET A 8 -15.28 -4.70 -4.79
N ARG A 9 -16.53 -5.09 -5.02
CA ARG A 9 -16.98 -5.56 -6.35
C ARG A 9 -17.15 -4.42 -7.36
N ARG A 10 -17.62 -3.25 -6.94
CA ARG A 10 -17.93 -2.10 -7.82
C ARG A 10 -16.83 -1.05 -7.84
N GLY A 11 -15.95 -1.04 -6.85
CA GLY A 11 -14.85 -0.11 -6.74
C GLY A 11 -13.80 -0.32 -7.82
N GLU A 12 -13.04 0.74 -8.08
CA GLU A 12 -12.02 0.76 -9.13
C GLU A 12 -10.70 0.13 -8.67
N ALA A 13 -10.50 0.02 -7.35
CA ALA A 13 -9.29 -0.54 -6.74
C ALA A 13 -8.98 -1.98 -7.19
N LYS A 14 -10.00 -2.78 -7.53
CA LYS A 14 -9.81 -4.14 -8.07
C LYS A 14 -9.01 -4.16 -9.37
N TRP A 15 -9.14 -3.12 -10.20
CA TRP A 15 -8.41 -3.02 -11.46
C TRP A 15 -6.96 -2.61 -11.23
N GLY A 16 -6.71 -1.70 -10.29
CA GLY A 16 -5.36 -1.38 -9.83
C GLY A 16 -4.65 -2.61 -9.28
N ALA A 17 -5.32 -3.37 -8.41
CA ALA A 17 -4.78 -4.60 -7.85
C ALA A 17 -4.58 -5.70 -8.92
N ALA A 18 -5.50 -5.87 -9.86
CA ALA A 18 -5.34 -6.84 -10.94
C ALA A 18 -4.15 -6.49 -11.85
N LEU A 19 -4.02 -5.21 -12.22
CA LEU A 19 -2.88 -4.73 -13.00
C LEU A 19 -1.57 -4.96 -12.25
N MET A 20 -1.51 -4.57 -10.97
CA MET A 20 -0.29 -4.73 -10.18
C MET A 20 0.05 -6.17 -9.85
N GLY A 21 -0.97 -7.03 -9.70
CA GLY A 21 -0.79 -8.47 -9.61
C GLY A 21 -0.16 -9.02 -10.88
N ALA A 22 -0.65 -8.63 -12.07
CA ALA A 22 -0.08 -9.08 -13.34
C ALA A 22 1.37 -8.59 -13.54
N VAL A 23 1.64 -7.31 -13.26
CA VAL A 23 2.98 -6.72 -13.36
C VAL A 23 3.94 -7.38 -12.36
N GLY A 24 3.50 -7.60 -11.12
CA GLY A 24 4.32 -8.26 -10.11
C GLY A 24 4.59 -9.72 -10.43
N VAL A 25 3.60 -10.48 -10.91
CA VAL A 25 3.81 -11.87 -11.35
C VAL A 25 4.84 -11.91 -12.48
N TYR A 26 4.72 -11.03 -13.47
CA TYR A 26 5.73 -10.91 -14.52
C TYR A 26 7.11 -10.60 -13.93
N TYR A 27 7.20 -9.60 -13.06
CA TYR A 27 8.46 -9.21 -12.41
C TYR A 27 9.14 -10.38 -11.67
N PHE A 28 8.42 -11.11 -10.81
CA PHE A 28 8.98 -12.23 -10.05
C PHE A 28 9.21 -13.52 -10.85
N THR A 29 8.75 -13.57 -12.10
CA THR A 29 8.96 -14.71 -13.01
C THR A 29 9.94 -14.42 -14.14
N ALA A 30 10.33 -13.14 -14.33
CA ALA A 30 11.14 -12.72 -15.47
C ALA A 30 12.61 -13.18 -15.37
N GLU A 31 13.18 -13.22 -14.17
CA GLU A 31 14.60 -13.55 -13.95
C GLU A 31 14.79 -15.04 -13.66
N SER A 32 15.87 -15.65 -14.16
CA SER A 32 16.21 -17.05 -13.83
C SER A 32 16.86 -17.17 -12.44
N PRO A 33 16.80 -18.33 -11.75
CA PRO A 33 17.46 -18.49 -10.46
C PRO A 33 18.97 -18.24 -10.49
N ASP A 34 19.61 -18.53 -11.63
CA ASP A 34 21.07 -18.42 -11.79
C ASP A 34 21.55 -16.97 -11.98
N GLU A 35 20.65 -16.08 -12.39
CA GLU A 35 20.93 -14.66 -12.65
C GLU A 35 20.49 -13.76 -11.48
N SER A 36 19.69 -14.31 -10.56
CA SER A 36 19.01 -13.56 -9.52
C SER A 36 19.76 -13.57 -8.20
N ASP A 37 19.81 -12.42 -7.54
CA ASP A 37 20.42 -12.25 -6.22
C ASP A 37 19.48 -12.59 -5.06
N TRP A 38 18.16 -12.63 -5.28
CA TRP A 38 17.18 -12.89 -4.22
C TRP A 38 16.64 -14.32 -4.20
N ILE A 39 16.67 -15.04 -5.33
CA ILE A 39 16.09 -16.39 -5.42
C ILE A 39 16.95 -17.38 -4.63
N GLY A 40 16.31 -18.11 -3.70
CA GLY A 40 16.97 -19.07 -2.82
C GLY A 40 17.31 -18.51 -1.43
N TRP A 41 17.20 -17.20 -1.24
CA TRP A 41 17.48 -16.52 0.03
C TRP A 41 16.20 -15.93 0.63
N TRP A 42 15.60 -16.62 1.60
CA TRP A 42 14.30 -16.24 2.19
C TRP A 42 14.18 -14.77 2.62
N THR A 43 15.22 -14.22 3.26
CA THR A 43 15.24 -12.82 3.68
C THR A 43 15.21 -11.89 2.47
N GLN A 44 16.07 -12.11 1.47
CA GLN A 44 16.08 -11.27 0.26
C GLN A 44 14.80 -11.41 -0.55
N THR A 45 14.25 -12.62 -0.70
CA THR A 45 12.93 -12.83 -1.32
C THR A 45 11.85 -12.00 -0.64
N SER A 46 11.80 -12.02 0.69
CA SER A 46 10.81 -11.27 1.46
C SER A 46 10.97 -9.75 1.30
N LEU A 47 12.22 -9.26 1.22
CA LEU A 47 12.53 -7.86 0.98
C LEU A 47 12.17 -7.45 -0.45
N GLN A 48 12.45 -8.28 -1.44
CA GLN A 48 12.11 -8.00 -2.83
C GLN A 48 10.59 -7.85 -3.02
N VAL A 49 9.84 -8.75 -2.41
CA VAL A 49 8.37 -8.70 -2.39
C VAL A 49 7.87 -7.45 -1.67
N GLN A 50 8.46 -7.12 -0.51
CA GLN A 50 8.13 -5.91 0.24
C GLN A 50 8.42 -4.63 -0.58
N LEU A 51 9.60 -4.50 -1.16
CA LEU A 51 10.04 -3.33 -1.91
C LEU A 51 9.14 -3.09 -3.12
N PHE A 52 8.87 -4.12 -3.91
CA PHE A 52 7.92 -4.02 -5.02
C PHE A 52 6.54 -3.58 -4.53
N ALA A 53 6.08 -4.16 -3.43
CA ALA A 53 4.78 -3.89 -2.86
C ALA A 53 4.62 -2.45 -2.35
N VAL A 54 5.66 -1.88 -1.75
CA VAL A 54 5.65 -0.51 -1.22
C VAL A 54 5.89 0.51 -2.35
N ILE A 55 6.99 0.36 -3.09
CA ILE A 55 7.42 1.38 -4.05
C ILE A 55 6.50 1.44 -5.26
N VAL A 56 6.13 0.28 -5.80
CA VAL A 56 5.40 0.19 -7.07
C VAL A 56 3.91 0.01 -6.82
N MET A 57 3.53 -1.12 -6.20
CA MET A 57 2.12 -1.46 -6.04
C MET A 57 1.41 -0.48 -5.11
N GLY A 58 2.05 -0.11 -4.02
CA GLY A 58 1.61 0.84 -3.03
C GLY A 58 1.27 2.22 -3.58
N SER A 59 2.21 2.80 -4.32
CA SER A 59 2.03 4.05 -5.08
C SER A 59 0.81 4.00 -6.02
N VAL A 60 0.66 2.94 -6.80
CA VAL A 60 -0.46 2.75 -7.73
C VAL A 60 -1.79 2.60 -6.97
N MET A 61 -1.80 1.84 -5.88
CA MET A 61 -2.98 1.62 -5.07
C MET A 61 -3.39 2.89 -4.31
N SER A 62 -2.44 3.74 -3.91
CA SER A 62 -2.70 5.08 -3.38
C SER A 62 -3.41 5.96 -4.41
N ALA A 63 -2.94 5.97 -5.65
CA ALA A 63 -3.59 6.69 -6.75
C ALA A 63 -5.01 6.17 -7.03
N ALA A 64 -5.19 4.85 -7.07
CA ALA A 64 -6.50 4.23 -7.26
C ALA A 64 -7.47 4.55 -6.10
N ALA A 65 -6.96 4.60 -4.87
CA ALA A 65 -7.73 4.98 -3.68
C ALA A 65 -8.15 6.46 -3.73
N ALA A 66 -7.23 7.35 -4.10
CA ALA A 66 -7.51 8.77 -4.30
C ALA A 66 -8.56 9.01 -5.38
N TRP A 67 -8.46 8.29 -6.50
CA TRP A 67 -9.44 8.36 -7.58
C TRP A 67 -10.84 7.89 -7.14
N SER A 68 -10.89 6.81 -6.35
CA SER A 68 -12.14 6.24 -5.81
C SER A 68 -12.78 7.16 -4.77
N ALA A 69 -11.97 7.74 -3.89
CA ALA A 69 -12.43 8.71 -2.88
C ALA A 69 -12.92 10.03 -3.51
N GLY A 70 -12.28 10.47 -4.60
CA GLY A 70 -12.70 11.64 -5.36
C GLY A 70 -13.99 11.49 -6.16
N ARG A 71 -14.63 10.31 -6.19
CA ARG A 71 -15.84 10.05 -7.00
C ARG A 71 -16.98 11.02 -6.71
N ALA A 72 -17.20 11.38 -5.44
CA ALA A 72 -18.28 12.29 -5.06
C ALA A 72 -18.12 13.69 -5.68
N PHE A 73 -16.88 14.17 -5.82
CA PHE A 73 -16.56 15.41 -6.53
C PHE A 73 -16.75 15.26 -8.04
N ARG A 74 -16.20 14.18 -8.61
CA ARG A 74 -16.23 13.93 -10.05
C ARG A 74 -17.66 13.81 -10.60
N HIS A 75 -18.55 13.19 -9.83
CA HIS A 75 -19.95 12.97 -10.20
C HIS A 75 -20.91 14.02 -9.64
N ARG A 76 -20.40 15.08 -8.98
CA ARG A 76 -21.20 16.17 -8.37
C ARG A 76 -22.26 15.66 -7.37
N THR A 77 -22.00 14.52 -6.73
CA THR A 77 -22.90 13.89 -5.76
C THR A 77 -22.51 14.18 -4.31
N ARG A 78 -21.55 15.10 -4.09
CA ARG A 78 -21.05 15.46 -2.76
C ARG A 78 -22.17 15.90 -1.80
N LEU A 79 -23.11 16.73 -2.25
CA LEU A 79 -24.26 17.16 -1.44
C LEU A 79 -25.07 15.97 -0.93
N TRP A 80 -25.32 14.97 -1.77
CA TRP A 80 -26.03 13.75 -1.38
C TRP A 80 -25.20 12.85 -0.45
N ALA A 81 -23.89 12.80 -0.68
CA ALA A 81 -22.98 12.04 0.17
C ALA A 81 -22.83 12.66 1.57
N ASP A 82 -22.95 13.98 1.68
CA ASP A 82 -22.88 14.73 2.93
C ASP A 82 -24.19 14.62 3.73
N THR A 83 -25.34 14.42 3.08
CA THR A 83 -26.63 14.13 3.74
C THR A 83 -26.88 12.66 4.03
N ALA A 84 -25.94 11.77 3.68
CA ALA A 84 -26.11 10.34 3.88
C ALA A 84 -26.10 9.99 5.37
N ALA A 85 -26.88 8.98 5.77
CA ALA A 85 -26.95 8.50 7.17
C ALA A 85 -25.59 7.97 7.71
N ARG A 86 -24.58 7.79 6.85
CA ARG A 86 -23.23 7.35 7.27
C ARG A 86 -22.30 8.54 7.38
N GLY A 87 -21.64 8.66 8.53
CA GLY A 87 -20.58 9.64 8.75
C GLY A 87 -19.41 9.48 7.76
N GLY A 88 -18.68 10.57 7.53
CA GLY A 88 -17.57 10.61 6.58
C GLY A 88 -16.43 9.65 6.90
N TRP A 89 -16.24 9.34 8.18
CA TRP A 89 -15.23 8.37 8.61
C TRP A 89 -15.58 6.95 8.17
N ALA A 90 -16.84 6.53 8.38
CA ALA A 90 -17.30 5.21 7.96
C ALA A 90 -17.22 5.01 6.44
N GLN A 91 -17.52 6.06 5.65
CA GLN A 91 -17.35 6.03 4.20
C GLN A 91 -15.88 5.88 3.79
N SER A 92 -14.99 6.66 4.41
CA SER A 92 -13.55 6.63 4.14
C SER A 92 -12.92 5.30 4.53
N LEU A 93 -13.31 4.76 5.68
CA LEU A 93 -12.85 3.45 6.18
C LEU A 93 -13.26 2.33 5.22
N LEU A 94 -14.47 2.38 4.65
CA LEU A 94 -14.91 1.38 3.67
C LEU A 94 -14.11 1.43 2.37
N LEU A 95 -13.79 2.63 1.87
CA LEU A 95 -12.95 2.80 0.69
C LEU A 95 -11.54 2.29 0.93
N TRP A 96 -10.97 2.65 2.09
CA TRP A 96 -9.64 2.21 2.51
C TRP A 96 -9.58 0.68 2.62
N LEU A 97 -10.49 0.05 3.37
CA LEU A 97 -10.54 -1.40 3.52
C LEU A 97 -10.76 -2.12 2.20
N ALA A 98 -11.66 -1.62 1.34
CA ALA A 98 -11.91 -2.26 0.05
C ALA A 98 -10.67 -2.25 -0.86
N ALA A 99 -9.95 -1.12 -0.91
CA ALA A 99 -8.72 -1.00 -1.69
C ALA A 99 -7.60 -1.86 -1.09
N TRP A 100 -7.42 -1.81 0.24
CA TRP A 100 -6.37 -2.56 0.92
C TRP A 100 -6.59 -4.07 0.82
N LEU A 101 -7.83 -4.57 0.94
CA LEU A 101 -8.12 -6.00 0.76
C LEU A 101 -7.83 -6.49 -0.66
N TRP A 102 -8.13 -5.70 -1.70
CA TRP A 102 -7.73 -6.04 -3.06
C TRP A 102 -6.22 -6.04 -3.24
N ALA A 103 -5.53 -5.07 -2.64
CA ALA A 103 -4.08 -5.01 -2.65
C ALA A 103 -3.45 -6.23 -1.96
N LEU A 104 -3.99 -6.64 -0.80
CA LEU A 104 -3.55 -7.83 -0.07
C LEU A 104 -3.77 -9.12 -0.86
N LEU A 105 -4.86 -9.23 -1.63
CA LEU A 105 -5.07 -10.38 -2.52
C LEU A 105 -4.01 -10.46 -3.61
N ALA A 106 -3.69 -9.35 -4.27
CA ALA A 106 -2.61 -9.30 -5.25
C ALA A 106 -1.27 -9.61 -4.58
N TYR A 107 -1.00 -9.00 -3.42
CA TYR A 107 0.21 -9.22 -2.64
C TYR A 107 0.41 -10.68 -2.23
N ALA A 108 -0.64 -11.37 -1.81
CA ALA A 108 -0.60 -12.79 -1.49
C ALA A 108 -0.20 -13.65 -2.69
N VAL A 109 -0.65 -13.29 -3.90
CA VAL A 109 -0.21 -13.94 -5.14
C VAL A 109 1.29 -13.70 -5.38
N LEU A 110 1.79 -12.48 -5.17
CA LEU A 110 3.21 -12.17 -5.34
C LEU A 110 4.08 -12.95 -4.34
N ILE A 111 3.66 -13.02 -3.07
CA ILE A 111 4.31 -13.82 -2.04
C ILE A 111 4.35 -15.29 -2.48
N ALA A 112 3.21 -15.86 -2.92
CA ALA A 112 3.16 -17.25 -3.34
C ALA A 112 4.10 -17.55 -4.52
N VAL A 113 4.16 -16.65 -5.51
CA VAL A 113 5.07 -16.79 -6.65
C VAL A 113 6.53 -16.74 -6.18
N ALA A 114 6.94 -15.68 -5.50
CA ALA A 114 8.32 -15.49 -5.07
C ALA A 114 8.81 -16.59 -4.10
N TYR A 115 7.94 -17.01 -3.17
CA TYR A 115 8.28 -18.05 -2.19
C TYR A 115 8.32 -19.43 -2.83
N SER A 116 7.45 -19.73 -3.80
CA SER A 116 7.52 -21.02 -4.52
C SER A 116 8.81 -21.17 -5.31
N ARG A 117 9.32 -20.07 -5.88
CA ARG A 117 10.61 -20.05 -6.56
C ARG A 117 11.79 -20.23 -5.61
N THR A 118 11.75 -19.54 -4.47
CA THR A 118 12.77 -19.65 -3.43
C THR A 118 12.82 -21.05 -2.85
N ALA A 119 11.65 -21.64 -2.54
CA ALA A 119 11.54 -23.00 -2.04
C ALA A 119 12.11 -24.07 -3.01
N GLY A 120 12.10 -23.79 -4.31
CA GLY A 120 12.60 -24.72 -5.33
C GLY A 120 14.12 -24.89 -5.33
N VAL A 121 14.87 -23.96 -4.73
CA VAL A 121 16.35 -23.94 -4.77
C VAL A 121 17.01 -23.64 -3.43
N SER A 122 16.25 -23.27 -2.39
CA SER A 122 16.79 -22.89 -1.08
C SER A 122 17.26 -24.10 -0.27
N ASP A 123 18.49 -24.05 0.23
CA ASP A 123 19.03 -25.02 1.21
C ASP A 123 18.63 -24.69 2.66
N VAL A 124 18.09 -23.49 2.90
CA VAL A 124 17.62 -23.02 4.22
C VAL A 124 16.12 -23.26 4.37
N SER A 125 15.64 -23.61 5.57
CA SER A 125 14.27 -24.09 5.77
C SER A 125 13.23 -23.04 6.21
N GLU A 126 13.63 -21.83 6.67
CA GLU A 126 12.69 -20.91 7.32
C GLU A 126 12.47 -19.59 6.55
N PRO A 127 11.22 -19.28 6.15
CA PRO A 127 10.88 -18.01 5.52
C PRO A 127 10.88 -16.82 6.49
N ALA A 128 11.37 -15.67 6.02
CA ALA A 128 11.30 -14.41 6.76
C ALA A 128 9.95 -13.70 6.53
N TRP A 129 9.06 -13.69 7.52
CA TRP A 129 7.70 -13.13 7.37
C TRP A 129 7.57 -11.65 7.73
N THR A 130 8.47 -11.14 8.57
CA THR A 130 8.36 -9.78 9.12
C THR A 130 8.49 -8.67 8.07
N PRO A 131 9.34 -8.78 7.03
CA PRO A 131 9.36 -7.84 5.90
C PRO A 131 8.01 -7.81 5.16
N LEU A 132 7.38 -8.98 5.00
CA LEU A 132 6.10 -9.07 4.30
C LEU A 132 4.97 -8.34 5.04
N LEU A 133 4.92 -8.49 6.37
CA LEU A 133 3.96 -7.78 7.21
C LEU A 133 4.16 -6.26 7.12
N LEU A 134 5.41 -5.81 7.08
CA LEU A 134 5.74 -4.40 6.90
C LEU A 134 5.24 -3.86 5.56
N GLY A 135 5.45 -4.60 4.47
CA GLY A 135 4.93 -4.23 3.15
C GLY A 135 3.40 -4.10 3.15
N ALA A 136 2.70 -5.03 3.80
CA ALA A 136 1.24 -4.96 3.95
C ALA A 136 0.78 -3.73 4.75
N GLY A 137 1.48 -3.41 5.84
CA GLY A 137 1.20 -2.26 6.69
C GLY A 137 1.43 -0.93 5.99
N MET A 138 2.55 -0.78 5.28
CA MET A 138 2.88 0.43 4.53
C MET A 138 1.91 0.67 3.37
N MET A 139 1.54 -0.38 2.65
CA MET A 139 0.53 -0.29 1.61
C MET A 139 -0.83 0.16 2.16
N GLY A 140 -1.18 -0.28 3.37
CA GLY A 140 -2.33 0.24 4.11
C GLY A 140 -2.23 1.74 4.35
N LEU A 141 -1.07 2.24 4.78
CA LEU A 141 -0.82 3.66 4.99
C LEU A 141 -0.94 4.48 3.70
N GLU A 142 -0.30 4.04 2.62
CA GLU A 142 -0.31 4.74 1.32
C GLU A 142 -1.71 4.84 0.74
N ILE A 143 -2.48 3.75 0.82
CA ILE A 143 -3.90 3.73 0.42
C ILE A 143 -4.70 4.71 1.29
N ALA A 144 -4.43 4.77 2.60
CA ALA A 144 -5.11 5.72 3.50
C ALA A 144 -4.82 7.18 3.13
N VAL A 145 -3.56 7.51 2.80
CA VAL A 145 -3.18 8.82 2.25
C VAL A 145 -3.96 9.12 0.97
N GLY A 146 -4.02 8.15 0.04
CA GLY A 146 -4.80 8.28 -1.18
C GLY A 146 -6.27 8.61 -0.89
N VAL A 147 -6.92 7.85 0.00
CA VAL A 147 -8.31 8.11 0.42
C VAL A 147 -8.46 9.51 1.04
N ALA A 148 -7.55 9.91 1.94
CA ALA A 148 -7.61 11.19 2.62
C ALA A 148 -7.51 12.36 1.65
N VAL A 149 -6.50 12.34 0.77
CA VAL A 149 -6.26 13.41 -0.21
C VAL A 149 -7.38 13.44 -1.27
N GLY A 150 -7.81 12.28 -1.78
CA GLY A 150 -8.89 12.18 -2.75
C GLY A 150 -10.26 12.63 -2.21
N SER A 151 -10.50 12.45 -0.92
CA SER A 151 -11.70 12.96 -0.23
C SER A 151 -11.60 14.45 0.10
N ALA A 152 -10.38 14.99 0.19
CA ALA A 152 -10.11 16.36 0.62
C ALA A 152 -10.11 17.37 -0.53
N LEU A 153 -9.66 16.97 -1.73
CA LEU A 153 -9.35 17.88 -2.83
C LEU A 153 -10.26 17.66 -4.05
N PRO A 154 -10.96 18.70 -4.54
CA PRO A 154 -11.91 18.58 -5.65
C PRO A 154 -11.20 18.60 -7.02
N SER A 155 -10.28 17.67 -7.28
CA SER A 155 -9.56 17.62 -8.57
C SER A 155 -9.27 16.20 -9.03
N ARG A 156 -9.34 15.99 -10.35
CA ARG A 156 -9.00 14.71 -11.00
C ARG A 156 -7.50 14.43 -10.99
N VAL A 157 -6.68 15.48 -10.91
CA VAL A 157 -5.20 15.37 -10.94
C VAL A 157 -4.65 14.88 -9.60
N VAL A 158 -5.45 14.90 -8.54
CA VAL A 158 -5.06 14.40 -7.21
C VAL A 158 -4.66 12.93 -7.24
N ALA A 159 -5.34 12.12 -8.05
CA ALA A 159 -5.04 10.70 -8.16
C ALA A 159 -3.63 10.42 -8.70
N PRO A 160 -3.20 10.94 -9.87
CA PRO A 160 -1.83 10.74 -10.33
C PRO A 160 -0.81 11.38 -9.38
N PHE A 161 -1.09 12.54 -8.78
CA PHE A 161 -0.17 13.13 -7.81
C PHE A 161 0.05 12.28 -6.56
N ALA A 162 -0.98 11.57 -6.07
CA ALA A 162 -0.82 10.67 -4.93
C ALA A 162 0.19 9.55 -5.21
N GLY A 163 0.12 8.94 -6.39
CA GLY A 163 1.09 7.90 -6.79
C GLY A 163 2.49 8.46 -7.07
N VAL A 164 2.58 9.57 -7.80
CA VAL A 164 3.86 10.23 -8.09
C VAL A 164 4.55 10.69 -6.80
N PHE A 165 3.79 11.18 -5.83
CA PHE A 165 4.32 11.59 -4.52
C PHE A 165 5.02 10.43 -3.82
N TRP A 166 4.34 9.28 -3.69
CA TRP A 166 4.92 8.11 -3.04
C TRP A 166 6.15 7.59 -3.77
N TYR A 167 6.03 7.40 -5.09
CA TYR A 167 7.15 6.92 -5.89
C TYR A 167 8.36 7.86 -5.79
N SER A 168 8.14 9.18 -5.91
CA SER A 168 9.23 10.17 -5.80
C SER A 168 9.83 10.19 -4.40
N LEU A 169 9.00 10.11 -3.35
CA LEU A 169 9.48 10.05 -1.97
C LEU A 169 10.38 8.82 -1.76
N PHE A 170 9.96 7.66 -2.27
CA PHE A 170 10.71 6.43 -2.12
C PHE A 170 12.00 6.41 -2.93
N VAL A 171 11.96 6.93 -4.17
CA VAL A 171 13.19 7.13 -4.96
C VAL A 171 14.15 8.07 -4.23
N VAL A 172 13.68 9.19 -3.67
CA VAL A 172 14.54 10.11 -2.92
C VAL A 172 15.15 9.43 -1.68
N VAL A 173 14.35 8.68 -0.92
CA VAL A 173 14.86 7.97 0.27
C VAL A 173 15.86 6.88 -0.12
N ALA A 174 15.66 6.18 -1.24
CA ALA A 174 16.55 5.11 -1.70
C ALA A 174 17.90 5.63 -2.21
N PHE A 175 17.90 6.76 -2.94
CA PHE A 175 19.10 7.26 -3.62
C PHE A 175 19.82 8.39 -2.90
N VAL A 176 19.27 8.95 -1.82
CA VAL A 176 19.94 9.97 -1.01
C VAL A 176 20.46 9.33 0.29
N PRO A 177 21.79 9.10 0.40
CA PRO A 177 22.36 8.51 1.60
C PRO A 177 22.21 9.43 2.83
N ASP A 178 22.19 8.82 4.03
CA ASP A 178 22.17 9.49 5.34
C ASP A 178 21.01 10.47 5.59
N THR A 179 19.92 10.39 4.83
CA THR A 179 18.74 11.21 5.13
C THR A 179 18.12 10.75 6.44
N PRO A 180 17.79 11.62 7.41
CA PRO A 180 17.11 11.21 8.65
C PRO A 180 15.70 10.62 8.42
N LEU A 181 15.21 10.65 7.17
CA LEU A 181 13.97 10.03 6.74
C LEU A 181 14.10 8.50 6.61
N ASP A 182 15.31 7.97 6.43
CA ASP A 182 15.64 6.54 6.46
C ASP A 182 15.10 5.84 7.72
N LYS A 183 15.17 6.53 8.86
CA LYS A 183 14.72 6.07 10.18
C LYS A 183 13.21 6.12 10.32
N LEU A 184 12.54 6.98 9.56
CA LEU A 184 11.09 7.19 9.57
C LEU A 184 10.36 6.30 8.56
N PHE A 185 11.03 5.92 7.47
CA PHE A 185 10.51 5.02 6.44
C PHE A 185 11.15 3.64 6.57
N PRO A 186 10.55 2.74 7.37
CA PRO A 186 11.09 1.40 7.63
C PRO A 186 11.22 0.52 6.38
N ALA A 187 10.77 1.00 5.21
CA ALA A 187 10.63 0.21 3.99
C ALA A 187 11.79 0.34 3.00
N ILE A 188 12.73 1.27 3.21
CA ILE A 188 13.76 1.56 2.22
C ILE A 188 15.11 1.59 2.89
N ASP A 189 15.85 0.52 2.68
CA ASP A 189 17.25 0.70 2.37
C ASP A 189 17.58 -0.39 1.34
N GLU A 190 17.96 0.05 0.14
CA GLU A 190 18.22 -0.81 -1.03
C GLU A 190 19.57 -1.55 -0.88
N PHE A 191 20.35 -1.18 0.15
CA PHE A 191 21.67 -1.73 0.46
C PHE A 191 21.64 -2.66 1.68
N TRP A 192 20.56 -3.41 1.86
CA TRP A 192 20.53 -4.41 2.93
C TRP A 192 21.54 -5.49 2.56
N SER A 193 22.65 -5.50 3.30
CA SER A 193 23.69 -6.52 3.16
C SER A 193 23.04 -7.90 3.19
N SER A 194 23.63 -8.87 2.50
CA SER A 194 23.22 -10.29 2.64
C SER A 194 23.30 -10.81 4.09
N GLU A 195 24.00 -10.09 4.97
CA GLU A 195 24.08 -10.31 6.42
C GLU A 195 22.96 -9.62 7.22
N PHE A 196 22.03 -8.94 6.56
CA PHE A 196 20.97 -8.20 7.24
C PHE A 196 20.04 -9.17 7.96
N GLU A 197 19.99 -9.07 9.28
CA GLU A 197 19.07 -9.80 10.13
C GLU A 197 17.86 -8.91 10.48
N PRO A 198 16.64 -9.22 9.99
CA PRO A 198 15.44 -8.47 10.31
C PRO A 198 15.23 -8.33 11.81
N ASN A 199 15.37 -7.10 12.33
CA ASN A 199 14.94 -6.80 13.68
C ASN A 199 13.40 -6.85 13.74
N THR A 200 12.89 -8.04 14.05
CA THR A 200 11.47 -8.37 14.11
C THR A 200 10.69 -7.36 14.95
N THR A 201 11.21 -6.98 16.12
CA THR A 201 10.55 -6.01 17.00
C THR A 201 10.40 -4.66 16.32
N ARG A 202 11.46 -4.13 15.71
CA ARG A 202 11.42 -2.85 14.99
C ARG A 202 10.42 -2.89 13.84
N MET A 203 10.39 -3.97 13.07
CA MET A 203 9.45 -4.13 11.95
C MET A 203 8.00 -4.21 12.43
N LEU A 204 7.71 -4.96 13.50
CA LEU A 204 6.36 -5.05 14.05
C LEU A 204 5.87 -3.72 14.64
N VAL A 205 6.76 -2.95 15.28
CA VAL A 205 6.44 -1.59 15.74
C VAL A 205 6.14 -0.68 14.54
N ALA A 206 6.94 -0.76 13.48
CA ALA A 206 6.69 -0.06 12.23
C ALA A 206 5.34 -0.43 11.61
N VAL A 207 4.99 -1.72 11.54
CA VAL A 207 3.68 -2.20 11.07
C VAL A 207 2.55 -1.57 11.88
N ALA A 208 2.63 -1.64 13.20
CA ALA A 208 1.62 -1.08 14.09
C ALA A 208 1.47 0.43 13.89
N TRP A 209 2.59 1.15 13.74
CA TRP A 209 2.60 2.58 13.48
C TRP A 209 1.95 2.93 12.13
N CYS A 210 2.28 2.21 11.06
CA CYS A 210 1.71 2.43 9.73
C CYS A 210 0.19 2.23 9.72
N LEU A 211 -0.29 1.15 10.35
CA LEU A 211 -1.72 0.85 10.44
C LEU A 211 -2.46 1.85 11.32
N ALA A 212 -1.90 2.23 12.47
CA ALA A 212 -2.47 3.24 13.34
C ALA A 212 -2.58 4.59 12.63
N PHE A 213 -1.51 5.02 11.95
CA PHE A 213 -1.51 6.28 11.22
C PHE A 213 -2.47 6.25 10.02
N GLY A 214 -2.50 5.15 9.26
CA GLY A 214 -3.47 4.94 8.19
C GLY A 214 -4.92 5.04 8.69
N LEU A 215 -5.22 4.43 9.83
CA LEU A 215 -6.54 4.53 10.46
C LEU A 215 -6.89 5.97 10.84
N VAL A 216 -5.97 6.72 11.43
CA VAL A 216 -6.16 8.14 11.78
C VAL A 216 -6.43 8.98 10.53
N LEU A 217 -5.71 8.75 9.43
CA LEU A 217 -5.92 9.47 8.17
C LEU A 217 -7.33 9.26 7.60
N THR A 218 -7.93 8.09 7.78
CA THR A 218 -9.32 7.86 7.35
C THR A 218 -10.34 8.73 8.08
N ALA A 219 -10.01 9.26 9.26
CA ALA A 219 -10.89 10.14 10.02
C ALA A 219 -10.89 11.60 9.52
N LEU A 220 -9.87 12.02 8.75
CA LEU A 220 -9.74 13.40 8.26
C LEU A 220 -10.98 13.92 7.52
N PRO A 221 -11.66 13.15 6.65
CA PRO A 221 -12.86 13.61 5.97
C PRO A 221 -14.03 13.88 6.92
N ALA A 222 -14.12 13.14 8.04
CA ALA A 222 -15.15 13.39 9.07
C ALA A 222 -14.88 14.67 9.84
N LEU A 223 -13.62 14.91 10.22
CA LEU A 223 -13.21 16.12 10.94
C LEU A 223 -13.48 17.38 10.10
N ARG A 224 -13.20 17.33 8.79
CA ARG A 224 -13.51 18.44 7.86
C ARG A 224 -15.00 18.69 7.69
N ARG A 225 -15.84 17.65 7.69
CA ARG A 225 -17.30 17.82 7.64
C ARG A 225 -17.83 18.50 8.89
N GLY A 226 -17.34 18.11 10.07
CA GLY A 226 -17.74 18.72 11.34
C GLY A 226 -17.51 20.24 11.36
N ALA A 227 -16.32 20.68 10.92
CA ALA A 227 -15.97 22.10 10.86
C ALA A 227 -16.80 22.93 9.87
N ALA A 228 -17.35 22.31 8.81
CA ALA A 228 -18.19 23.00 7.83
C ALA A 228 -19.66 23.12 8.26
N LEU A 229 -20.08 22.36 9.28
CA LEU A 229 -21.45 22.33 9.80
C LEU A 229 -21.60 23.07 11.13
N THR A 230 -20.49 23.48 11.76
CA THR A 230 -20.49 24.37 12.91
C THR A 230 -20.79 25.81 12.45
N PRO A 231 -21.85 26.46 12.98
CA PRO A 231 -22.29 27.80 12.57
C PRO A 231 -21.31 28.92 12.95
#